data_AF-A0AAN7BM20-F1
#
_entry.id   AF-A0AAN7BM20-F1
#
_cell.length_a   1.000
_cell.length_b   1.000
_cell.length_c   1.000
_cell.angle_alpha   90.00
_cell.angle_beta   90.00
_cell.angle_gamma   90.00
#
_symmetry.space_group_name_H-M   'P 1'
#
loop_
_entity.id
_entity.type
_entity.pdbx_description
1 polymer ?
#
loop_
_entity_poly.entity_id
_entity_poly.type
_entity_poly.pdbx_seq_one_letter_code
_entity_poly.pdbx_strand_id
1 'polypeptide(L)'
;MANPKVESAKNNKDSNNSQVEVRQESSQPTSTQHLIHHIPKILPHERVFPIQIGSELFKLSGASISSDAPSYFSQYFQCQIKTAEDAGEDISTAIRTLYIDRDPETFKDISLHLQGYHVQPRDATHFVRLFADAQFYSLPKLISQLYDESVYTSVGHREFQIPRELFTDPGNTPNFFSLGFAAFFSSPDDLFPGLDKEGLLRPPSIVPPAIPGRSPEIFQEILHLLRGYPVNIRNETHRAELLRDCRYFRFKGLEQRLIPHSISFNLSRRKEEIVLRLRDILKSGISISSEPTPTDPLAAWVNYGRPFVDDKPYELVLEIGDEVTRLQHSPGGAYRAEFYGDTKIRISKMFEVIATKLNLPQTTQPLGLLMTKGETNSQPATPGNTPLSEDLVKVIMDPEASVTLDGKPWSWPDDDTATIISWNAKLESGPPSSAGGGQDSPLVSNAPPLQLSASGSGANQANPRKRKRVDMAQGGTEDWIIKNGQWRLKIQSVRNGKAVIECCLVAVKLDAFSSEQARNAQRSFLG
;
A
#
# COMPACT_ATOMS: atom_id res chain seq x y z
N MET A 1 3.18 -28.81 -70.66
CA MET A 1 2.49 -28.22 -71.83
C MET A 1 1.48 -27.22 -71.28
N ALA A 2 1.40 -25.94 -71.65
CA ALA A 2 2.16 -25.09 -72.55
C ALA A 2 1.97 -23.64 -72.07
N ASN A 3 2.96 -22.80 -72.35
CA ASN A 3 2.94 -21.33 -72.23
C ASN A 3 2.00 -20.72 -73.29
N PRO A 4 1.62 -19.43 -73.16
CA PRO A 4 2.28 -18.37 -73.97
C PRO A 4 2.43 -17.04 -73.17
N LYS A 5 3.51 -16.23 -73.17
CA LYS A 5 4.28 -15.49 -74.20
C LYS A 5 3.37 -14.66 -75.14
N VAL A 6 3.53 -13.38 -75.49
CA VAL A 6 4.49 -12.25 -75.36
C VAL A 6 3.73 -11.03 -75.97
N GLU A 7 4.04 -9.78 -75.59
CA GLU A 7 4.26 -8.62 -76.52
C GLU A 7 4.48 -7.32 -75.72
N SER A 8 5.71 -6.77 -75.71
CA SER A 8 6.32 -5.78 -76.64
C SER A 8 5.96 -4.32 -76.26
N ALA A 9 6.84 -3.63 -75.52
CA ALA A 9 7.96 -2.81 -75.99
C ALA A 9 7.56 -1.44 -76.60
N LYS A 10 7.89 -0.34 -75.89
CA LYS A 10 8.28 0.94 -76.48
C LYS A 10 9.28 1.68 -75.58
N ASN A 11 10.43 1.96 -76.20
CA ASN A 11 11.62 2.69 -75.73
C ASN A 11 11.41 4.22 -75.93
N ASN A 12 11.76 5.05 -74.93
CA ASN A 12 13.00 5.87 -74.83
C ASN A 12 12.85 7.23 -75.57
N LYS A 13 12.97 8.42 -74.96
CA LYS A 13 14.14 9.13 -74.38
C LYS A 13 13.58 10.41 -73.70
N ASP A 14 14.15 11.00 -72.65
CA ASP A 14 15.30 11.92 -72.75
C ASP A 14 15.99 12.16 -71.40
N SER A 15 17.29 12.42 -71.51
CA SER A 15 18.31 12.58 -70.47
C SER A 15 18.44 14.02 -70.00
N ASN A 16 18.63 14.28 -68.70
CA ASN A 16 19.94 14.61 -68.08
C ASN A 16 19.83 15.19 -66.66
N ASN A 17 20.42 14.42 -65.74
CA ASN A 17 21.47 14.77 -64.77
C ASN A 17 21.18 15.52 -63.44
N SER A 18 21.61 14.83 -62.36
CA SER A 18 22.12 15.29 -61.06
C SER A 18 21.13 15.63 -59.94
N GLN A 19 20.96 14.74 -58.96
CA GLN A 19 21.44 14.92 -57.58
C GLN A 19 21.15 13.69 -56.69
N VAL A 20 22.23 13.26 -56.05
CA VAL A 20 22.43 12.41 -54.86
C VAL A 20 21.20 12.12 -53.98
N GLU A 21 20.86 10.83 -53.78
CA GLU A 21 20.14 10.39 -52.57
C GLU A 21 20.36 8.89 -52.24
N VAL A 22 21.02 8.70 -51.08
CA VAL A 22 20.89 7.67 -50.03
C VAL A 22 20.27 6.31 -50.40
N ARG A 23 21.11 5.26 -50.41
CA ARG A 23 20.64 3.87 -50.32
C ARG A 23 20.66 3.40 -48.87
N GLN A 24 19.47 2.99 -48.40
CA GLN A 24 19.21 2.29 -47.16
C GLN A 24 19.81 0.88 -47.22
N GLU A 25 20.75 0.58 -46.33
CA GLU A 25 21.12 -0.79 -46.00
C GLU A 25 20.25 -1.30 -44.85
N SER A 26 19.64 -2.45 -45.10
CA SER A 26 18.84 -3.24 -44.17
C SER A 26 19.71 -3.79 -43.03
N SER A 27 19.48 -3.28 -41.82
CA SER A 27 20.09 -3.76 -40.58
C SER A 27 19.49 -5.09 -40.14
N GLN A 28 20.21 -6.19 -40.39
CA GLN A 28 20.07 -7.42 -39.61
C GLN A 28 20.95 -7.33 -38.35
N PRO A 29 20.53 -7.92 -37.22
CA PRO A 29 21.17 -7.72 -35.92
C PRO A 29 22.50 -8.47 -35.89
N THR A 30 23.60 -7.72 -35.82
CA THR A 30 24.93 -8.26 -35.54
C THR A 30 24.93 -8.85 -34.12
N SER A 31 25.16 -10.16 -34.06
CA SER A 31 25.29 -10.91 -32.82
C SER A 31 26.35 -10.30 -31.91
N THR A 32 25.92 -9.77 -30.77
CA THR A 32 26.72 -9.18 -29.70
C THR A 32 27.59 -10.20 -28.94
N GLN A 33 27.58 -11.47 -29.34
CA GLN A 33 28.27 -12.55 -28.63
C GLN A 33 29.76 -12.70 -28.97
N HIS A 34 30.28 -12.02 -29.99
CA HIS A 34 31.65 -12.26 -30.48
C HIS A 34 32.76 -11.35 -29.90
N LEU A 35 32.44 -10.48 -28.93
CA LEU A 35 33.37 -9.45 -28.38
C LEU A 35 33.96 -9.76 -26.98
N ILE A 36 33.68 -10.93 -26.39
CA ILE A 36 33.82 -11.13 -24.93
C ILE A 36 35.19 -11.69 -24.46
N HIS A 37 36.13 -12.06 -25.34
CA HIS A 37 37.35 -12.78 -24.89
C HIS A 37 38.71 -12.12 -25.18
N HIS A 38 38.78 -10.86 -25.64
CA HIS A 38 40.09 -10.24 -25.89
C HIS A 38 40.59 -9.42 -24.68
N ILE A 39 41.65 -9.91 -24.01
CA ILE A 39 42.37 -9.15 -22.98
C ILE A 39 43.09 -7.97 -23.66
N PRO A 40 42.85 -6.71 -23.22
CA PRO A 40 43.59 -5.55 -23.71
C PRO A 40 45.11 -5.73 -23.59
N LYS A 41 45.86 -5.28 -24.59
CA LYS A 41 47.33 -5.29 -24.57
C LYS A 41 47.88 -4.00 -23.96
N ILE A 42 47.48 -3.69 -22.72
CA ILE A 42 47.92 -2.47 -21.99
C ILE A 42 49.29 -2.68 -21.36
N LEU A 43 49.48 -3.84 -20.72
CA LEU A 43 50.78 -4.29 -20.22
C LEU A 43 51.25 -5.53 -21.00
N PRO A 44 52.57 -5.77 -21.10
CA PRO A 44 53.11 -7.00 -21.70
C PRO A 44 52.55 -8.24 -20.99
N HIS A 45 51.80 -9.07 -21.72
CA HIS A 45 50.99 -10.14 -21.15
C HIS A 45 51.78 -11.16 -20.34
N GLU A 46 52.93 -11.61 -20.87
CA GLU A 46 53.80 -12.62 -20.25
C GLU A 46 54.61 -12.11 -19.06
N ARG A 47 54.66 -10.79 -18.87
CA ARG A 47 55.50 -10.19 -17.84
C ARG A 47 54.80 -10.24 -16.49
N VAL A 48 55.56 -10.58 -15.45
CA VAL A 48 55.08 -10.60 -14.07
C VAL A 48 55.42 -9.29 -13.37
N PHE A 49 54.43 -8.71 -12.71
CA PHE A 49 54.52 -7.46 -11.97
C PHE A 49 54.36 -7.70 -10.46
N PRO A 50 55.28 -7.19 -9.62
CA PRO A 50 55.22 -7.35 -8.17
C PRO A 50 54.37 -6.28 -7.50
N ILE A 51 53.39 -6.70 -6.69
CA ILE A 51 52.48 -5.84 -5.93
C ILE A 51 52.50 -6.31 -4.47
N GLN A 52 53.01 -5.50 -3.55
CA GLN A 52 52.99 -5.73 -2.12
C GLN A 52 51.73 -5.13 -1.52
N ILE A 53 50.87 -5.96 -0.93
CA ILE A 53 49.65 -5.55 -0.21
C ILE A 53 49.82 -5.87 1.27
N GLY A 54 49.99 -4.84 2.09
CA GLY A 54 50.30 -4.99 3.51
C GLY A 54 51.55 -5.86 3.70
N SER A 55 51.38 -7.01 4.35
CA SER A 55 52.46 -7.96 4.62
C SER A 55 52.72 -8.98 3.50
N GLU A 56 51.87 -9.09 2.48
CA GLU A 56 51.97 -10.14 1.45
C GLU A 56 52.39 -9.59 0.07
N LEU A 57 53.26 -10.34 -0.63
CA LEU A 57 53.69 -10.02 -2.00
C LEU A 57 52.89 -10.83 -3.02
N PHE A 58 52.18 -10.15 -3.90
CA PHE A 58 51.45 -10.73 -5.02
C PHE A 58 52.24 -10.54 -6.32
N LYS A 59 52.21 -11.57 -7.16
CA LYS A 59 52.85 -11.60 -8.48
C LYS A 59 51.79 -11.84 -9.54
N LEU A 60 51.44 -10.81 -10.29
CA LEU A 60 50.40 -10.87 -11.31
C LEU A 60 50.98 -10.67 -12.70
N SER A 61 50.48 -11.43 -13.68
CA SER A 61 50.88 -11.24 -15.07
C SER A 61 50.30 -9.95 -15.65
N GLY A 62 50.93 -9.40 -16.69
CA GLY A 62 50.38 -8.26 -17.42
C GLY A 62 49.03 -8.58 -18.06
N ALA A 63 48.79 -9.84 -18.42
CA ALA A 63 47.48 -10.29 -18.89
C ALA A 63 46.43 -10.21 -17.77
N SER A 64 46.77 -10.64 -16.56
CA SER A 64 45.88 -10.57 -15.40
C SER A 64 45.53 -9.13 -15.03
N ILE A 65 46.52 -8.25 -14.96
CA ILE A 65 46.29 -6.83 -14.64
C ILE A 65 45.48 -6.14 -15.75
N SER A 66 45.73 -6.49 -17.02
CA SER A 66 45.01 -5.90 -18.16
C SER A 66 43.59 -6.46 -18.32
N SER A 67 43.24 -7.56 -17.63
CA SER A 67 41.92 -8.20 -17.74
C SER A 67 40.79 -7.29 -17.30
N ASP A 68 41.02 -6.44 -16.29
CA ASP A 68 40.07 -5.49 -15.74
C ASP A 68 40.69 -4.08 -15.68
N ALA A 69 41.12 -3.60 -16.85
CA ALA A 69 41.69 -2.29 -17.05
C ALA A 69 40.72 -1.36 -17.84
N PRO A 70 40.83 -0.02 -17.70
CA PRO A 70 41.84 0.72 -16.95
C PRO A 70 41.64 0.62 -15.44
N SER A 71 42.73 0.34 -14.73
CA SER A 71 42.81 0.22 -13.27
C SER A 71 44.05 0.92 -12.73
N TYR A 72 44.09 1.17 -11.41
CA TYR A 72 45.24 1.73 -10.72
C TYR A 72 46.54 0.98 -11.03
N PHE A 73 46.48 -0.36 -11.04
CA PHE A 73 47.61 -1.22 -11.38
C PHE A 73 48.10 -1.01 -12.81
N SER A 74 47.16 -1.03 -13.77
CA SER A 74 47.50 -0.87 -15.19
C SER A 74 48.17 0.47 -15.47
N GLN A 75 47.68 1.55 -14.85
CA GLN A 75 48.23 2.89 -15.01
C GLN A 75 49.60 3.02 -14.35
N TYR A 76 49.75 2.52 -13.11
CA TYR A 76 51.00 2.59 -12.37
C TYR A 76 52.16 1.92 -13.11
N PHE A 77 51.96 0.68 -13.58
CA PHE A 77 53.01 -0.05 -14.31
C PHE A 77 53.22 0.49 -15.72
N GLN A 78 52.16 0.97 -16.40
CA GLN A 78 52.31 1.59 -17.71
C GLN A 78 53.15 2.87 -17.63
N CYS A 79 52.98 3.70 -16.60
CA CYS A 79 53.82 4.87 -16.38
C CYS A 79 55.28 4.48 -16.14
N GLN A 80 55.56 3.46 -15.32
CA GLN A 80 56.93 2.99 -15.10
C GLN A 80 57.60 2.48 -16.39
N ILE A 81 56.87 1.74 -17.23
CA ILE A 81 57.39 1.27 -18.52
C ILE A 81 57.74 2.46 -19.41
N LYS A 82 56.83 3.43 -19.56
CA LYS A 82 57.08 4.63 -20.37
C LYS A 82 58.29 5.41 -19.88
N THR A 83 58.41 5.65 -18.58
CA THR A 83 59.57 6.35 -18.00
C THR A 83 60.88 5.60 -18.25
N ALA A 84 60.87 4.28 -18.20
CA ALA A 84 62.05 3.46 -18.50
C ALA A 84 62.44 3.53 -19.99
N GLU A 85 61.44 3.44 -20.88
CA GLU A 85 61.63 3.59 -22.33
C GLU A 85 62.20 4.97 -22.68
N ASP A 86 61.67 6.04 -22.08
CA ASP A 86 62.15 7.41 -22.27
C ASP A 86 63.58 7.62 -21.73
N ALA A 87 63.94 6.91 -20.65
CA ALA A 87 65.28 6.94 -20.06
C ALA A 87 66.29 5.98 -20.75
N GLY A 88 65.84 5.14 -21.69
CA GLY A 88 66.65 4.11 -22.34
C GLY A 88 67.09 2.98 -21.40
N GLU A 89 66.40 2.79 -20.28
CA GLU A 89 66.66 1.73 -19.32
C GLU A 89 66.00 0.42 -19.77
N ASP A 90 66.61 -0.72 -19.41
CA ASP A 90 65.92 -1.99 -19.61
C ASP A 90 64.70 -2.06 -18.69
N ILE A 91 63.54 -2.30 -19.30
CA ILE A 91 62.26 -2.49 -18.60
C ILE A 91 62.43 -3.56 -17.52
N SER A 92 63.23 -4.61 -17.74
CA SER A 92 63.51 -5.67 -16.75
C SER A 92 63.94 -5.13 -15.38
N THR A 93 64.81 -4.13 -15.36
CA THR A 93 65.39 -3.50 -14.17
C THR A 93 64.58 -2.31 -13.65
N ALA A 94 63.83 -1.62 -14.51
CA ALA A 94 63.12 -0.40 -14.14
C ALA A 94 61.81 -0.62 -13.38
N ILE A 95 61.20 -1.82 -13.49
CA ILE A 95 59.93 -2.12 -12.80
C ILE A 95 60.14 -2.31 -11.30
N ARG A 96 59.61 -1.39 -10.52
CA ARG A 96 59.61 -1.44 -9.05
C ARG A 96 58.32 -2.05 -8.51
N THR A 97 58.43 -2.68 -7.34
CA THR A 97 57.30 -3.19 -6.57
C THR A 97 56.35 -2.06 -6.20
N LEU A 98 55.06 -2.26 -6.50
CA LEU A 98 53.99 -1.39 -6.03
C LEU A 98 53.66 -1.73 -4.57
N TYR A 99 53.70 -0.76 -3.66
CA TYR A 99 53.37 -0.97 -2.24
C TYR A 99 52.04 -0.31 -1.90
N ILE A 100 51.14 -1.08 -1.28
CA ILE A 100 49.81 -0.63 -0.87
C ILE A 100 49.51 -1.15 0.53
N ASP A 101 49.12 -0.26 1.44
CA ASP A 101 48.76 -0.57 2.83
C ASP A 101 47.26 -0.95 2.93
N ARG A 102 46.92 -2.15 2.44
CA ARG A 102 45.56 -2.74 2.47
C ARG A 102 45.61 -4.20 2.93
N ASP A 103 44.42 -4.74 3.17
CA ASP A 103 44.24 -6.10 3.68
C ASP A 103 44.57 -7.15 2.60
N PRO A 104 45.57 -8.04 2.82
CA PRO A 104 45.93 -9.05 1.83
C PRO A 104 44.87 -10.14 1.67
N GLU A 105 44.02 -10.37 2.67
CA GLU A 105 42.96 -11.38 2.57
C GLU A 105 41.92 -10.99 1.52
N THR A 106 41.42 -9.75 1.57
CA THR A 106 40.52 -9.20 0.56
C THR A 106 41.19 -9.14 -0.83
N PHE A 107 42.50 -8.85 -0.89
CA PHE A 107 43.22 -8.80 -2.17
C PHE A 107 43.42 -10.16 -2.84
N LYS A 108 43.41 -11.27 -2.09
CA LYS A 108 43.45 -12.63 -2.68
C LYS A 108 42.28 -12.84 -3.63
N ASP A 109 41.09 -12.39 -3.24
CA ASP A 109 39.89 -12.44 -4.06
C ASP A 109 40.04 -11.55 -5.31
N ILE A 110 40.58 -10.33 -5.17
CA ILE A 110 40.87 -9.44 -6.33
C ILE A 110 41.89 -10.08 -7.28
N SER A 111 42.93 -10.72 -6.76
CA SER A 111 43.91 -11.46 -7.55
C SER A 111 43.24 -12.59 -8.34
N LEU A 112 42.32 -13.34 -7.73
CA LEU A 112 41.55 -14.39 -8.42
C LEU A 112 40.68 -13.79 -9.53
N HIS A 113 40.00 -12.67 -9.27
CA HIS A 113 39.24 -11.94 -10.30
C HIS A 113 40.11 -11.52 -11.49
N LEU A 114 41.26 -10.90 -11.23
CA LEU A 114 42.21 -10.49 -12.27
C LEU A 114 42.79 -11.68 -13.04
N GLN A 115 42.82 -12.87 -12.45
CA GLN A 115 43.19 -14.12 -13.12
C GLN A 115 42.04 -14.73 -13.94
N GLY A 116 40.83 -14.17 -13.86
CA GLY A 116 39.65 -14.58 -14.60
C GLY A 116 38.69 -15.49 -13.82
N TYR A 117 38.90 -15.69 -12.52
CA TYR A 117 37.96 -16.44 -11.68
C TYR A 117 36.78 -15.58 -11.24
N HIS A 118 35.60 -16.18 -11.15
CA HIS A 118 34.44 -15.51 -10.55
C HIS A 118 34.56 -15.52 -9.02
N VAL A 119 34.50 -14.33 -8.43
CA VAL A 119 34.59 -14.12 -6.98
C VAL A 119 33.22 -13.84 -6.38
N GLN A 120 32.86 -14.60 -5.34
CA GLN A 120 31.62 -14.38 -4.61
C GLN A 120 31.91 -13.89 -3.17
N PRO A 121 31.21 -12.82 -2.71
CA PRO A 121 31.25 -12.41 -1.32
C PRO A 121 30.78 -13.51 -0.37
N ARG A 122 31.33 -13.52 0.85
CA ARG A 122 31.06 -14.56 1.85
C ARG A 122 29.98 -14.14 2.84
N ASP A 123 30.02 -12.86 3.21
CA ASP A 123 29.09 -12.20 4.12
C ASP A 123 29.01 -10.69 3.78
N ALA A 124 28.21 -9.95 4.53
CA ALA A 124 28.02 -8.52 4.31
C ALA A 124 29.29 -7.68 4.58
N THR A 125 30.13 -8.11 5.53
CA THR A 125 31.40 -7.44 5.85
C THR A 125 32.40 -7.64 4.73
N HIS A 126 32.54 -8.87 4.24
CA HIS A 126 33.41 -9.19 3.12
C HIS A 126 32.95 -8.47 1.85
N PHE A 127 31.64 -8.43 1.56
CA PHE A 127 31.09 -7.69 0.42
C PHE A 127 31.53 -6.23 0.41
N VAL A 128 31.34 -5.52 1.53
CA VAL A 128 31.67 -4.10 1.63
C VAL A 128 33.17 -3.85 1.51
N ARG A 129 34.01 -4.70 2.12
CA ARG A 129 35.48 -4.60 2.00
C ARG A 129 35.93 -4.81 0.56
N LEU A 130 35.45 -5.87 -0.08
CA LEU A 130 35.80 -6.23 -1.45
C LEU A 130 35.33 -5.16 -2.44
N PHE A 131 34.12 -4.63 -2.27
CA PHE A 131 33.60 -3.56 -3.12
C PHE A 131 34.40 -2.26 -2.95
N ALA A 132 34.72 -1.87 -1.72
CA ALA A 132 35.54 -0.67 -1.44
C ALA A 132 36.95 -0.79 -2.04
N ASP A 133 37.56 -1.97 -1.97
CA ASP A 133 38.85 -2.24 -2.61
C ASP A 133 38.74 -2.25 -4.14
N ALA A 134 37.70 -2.88 -4.70
CA ALA A 134 37.46 -2.86 -6.15
C ALA A 134 37.32 -1.43 -6.68
N GLN A 135 36.65 -0.55 -5.93
CA GLN A 135 36.56 0.88 -6.22
C GLN A 135 37.92 1.58 -6.10
N PHE A 136 38.66 1.34 -5.00
CA PHE A 136 39.98 1.93 -4.78
C PHE A 136 40.95 1.62 -5.90
N TYR A 137 40.98 0.37 -6.36
CA TYR A 137 41.83 -0.05 -7.47
C TYR A 137 41.26 0.30 -8.85
N SER A 138 40.04 0.83 -8.92
CA SER A 138 39.31 1.13 -10.15
C SER A 138 39.17 -0.09 -11.05
N LEU A 139 38.49 -1.13 -10.56
CA LEU A 139 38.26 -2.40 -11.26
C LEU A 139 36.82 -2.47 -11.81
N PRO A 140 36.56 -1.93 -13.03
CA PRO A 140 35.20 -1.75 -13.53
C PRO A 140 34.41 -3.06 -13.69
N LYS A 141 35.05 -4.15 -14.14
CA LYS A 141 34.39 -5.45 -14.30
C LYS A 141 34.05 -6.07 -12.95
N LEU A 142 34.96 -6.00 -11.97
CA LEU A 142 34.67 -6.47 -10.62
C LEU A 142 33.55 -5.67 -9.95
N ILE A 143 33.58 -4.34 -10.08
CA ILE A 143 32.52 -3.47 -9.57
C ILE A 143 31.17 -3.85 -10.21
N SER A 144 31.12 -4.03 -11.53
CA SER A 144 29.91 -4.45 -12.24
C SER A 144 29.42 -5.81 -11.76
N GLN A 145 30.31 -6.79 -11.60
CA GLN A 145 29.96 -8.11 -11.11
C GLN A 145 29.37 -8.04 -9.69
N LEU A 146 30.03 -7.35 -8.77
CA LEU A 146 29.55 -7.18 -7.38
C LEU A 146 28.25 -6.37 -7.31
N TYR A 147 28.00 -5.50 -8.28
CA TYR A 147 26.73 -4.76 -8.37
C TYR A 147 25.56 -5.70 -8.67
N ASP A 148 25.76 -6.69 -9.53
CA ASP A 148 24.74 -7.68 -9.93
C ASP A 148 24.57 -8.82 -8.91
N GLU A 149 25.55 -8.98 -8.01
CA GLU A 149 25.53 -10.00 -6.95
C GLU A 149 24.37 -9.87 -5.96
N SER A 150 24.13 -10.93 -5.19
CA SER A 150 23.12 -10.95 -4.12
C SER A 150 23.26 -9.76 -3.15
N VAL A 151 22.14 -9.33 -2.58
CA VAL A 151 22.14 -8.33 -1.50
C VAL A 151 22.55 -9.01 -0.20
N TYR A 152 23.61 -8.49 0.44
CA TYR A 152 24.08 -8.93 1.75
C TYR A 152 23.68 -7.90 2.82
N THR A 153 22.90 -8.31 3.81
CA THR A 153 22.41 -7.43 4.87
C THR A 153 22.08 -8.21 6.13
N SER A 154 22.08 -7.54 7.29
CA SER A 154 21.61 -8.13 8.53
C SER A 154 20.23 -7.59 8.92
N VAL A 155 19.35 -8.47 9.39
CA VAL A 155 18.05 -8.11 9.97
C VAL A 155 17.99 -8.67 11.38
N GLY A 156 17.82 -7.79 12.37
CA GLY A 156 17.98 -8.14 13.78
C GLY A 156 19.38 -8.69 14.05
N HIS A 157 19.44 -9.95 14.49
CA HIS A 157 20.68 -10.65 14.83
C HIS A 157 21.14 -11.65 13.74
N ARG A 158 20.47 -11.69 12.58
CA ARG A 158 20.72 -12.70 11.53
C ARG A 158 21.14 -12.05 10.22
N GLU A 159 22.10 -12.67 9.54
CA GLU A 159 22.54 -12.27 8.22
C GLU A 159 21.73 -12.94 7.11
N PHE A 160 21.51 -12.20 6.02
CA PHE A 160 20.75 -12.64 4.86
C PHE A 160 21.54 -12.35 3.58
N GLN A 161 21.63 -13.37 2.73
CA GLN A 161 22.02 -13.27 1.34
C GLN A 161 20.75 -13.40 0.48
N ILE A 162 20.40 -12.34 -0.24
CA ILE A 162 19.13 -12.24 -0.94
C ILE A 162 19.39 -12.07 -2.45
N PRO A 163 18.99 -13.03 -3.30
CA PRO A 163 19.05 -12.86 -4.74
C PRO A 163 18.23 -11.65 -5.19
N ARG A 164 18.82 -10.78 -6.02
CA ARG A 164 18.15 -9.54 -6.50
C ARG A 164 16.89 -9.82 -7.29
N GLU A 165 16.84 -10.95 -7.99
CA GLU A 165 15.67 -11.41 -8.75
C GLU A 165 14.40 -11.47 -7.89
N LEU A 166 14.51 -11.74 -6.58
CA LEU A 166 13.35 -11.76 -5.66
C LEU A 166 12.66 -10.40 -5.50
N PHE A 167 13.32 -9.32 -5.92
CA PHE A 167 12.81 -7.97 -5.83
C PHE A 167 12.23 -7.43 -7.14
N THR A 168 12.27 -8.21 -8.22
CA THR A 168 11.94 -7.74 -9.58
C THR A 168 10.43 -7.70 -9.88
N ASP A 169 9.61 -8.35 -9.05
CA ASP A 169 8.17 -8.40 -9.23
C ASP A 169 7.52 -7.00 -9.28
N PRO A 170 6.49 -6.81 -10.13
CA PRO A 170 5.72 -5.56 -10.18
C PRO A 170 5.24 -5.13 -8.80
N GLY A 171 5.51 -3.87 -8.43
CA GLY A 171 5.14 -3.31 -7.13
C GLY A 171 6.08 -3.65 -5.98
N ASN A 172 7.08 -4.51 -6.19
CA ASN A 172 8.14 -4.79 -5.21
C ASN A 172 9.46 -4.09 -5.54
N THR A 173 9.51 -3.30 -6.62
CA THR A 173 10.63 -2.41 -6.97
C THR A 173 10.11 -1.01 -7.37
N PRO A 174 10.83 0.09 -7.04
CA PRO A 174 11.98 0.14 -6.15
C PRO A 174 11.58 -0.08 -4.68
N ASN A 175 12.44 -0.76 -3.93
CA ASN A 175 12.24 -1.09 -2.51
C ASN A 175 13.41 -0.62 -1.64
N PHE A 176 13.35 -0.90 -0.34
CA PHE A 176 14.41 -0.54 0.61
C PHE A 176 15.80 -1.02 0.18
N PHE A 177 15.91 -2.26 -0.29
CA PHE A 177 17.19 -2.87 -0.68
C PHE A 177 17.69 -2.31 -2.01
N SER A 178 16.82 -2.13 -3.00
CA SER A 178 17.23 -1.56 -4.29
C SER A 178 17.58 -0.06 -4.17
N LEU A 179 16.90 0.69 -3.29
CA LEU A 179 17.17 2.12 -3.05
C LEU A 179 18.37 2.37 -2.15
N GLY A 180 18.56 1.55 -1.11
CA GLY A 180 19.74 1.62 -0.25
C GLY A 180 20.99 1.28 -1.06
N PHE A 181 20.94 0.18 -1.82
CA PHE A 181 22.03 -0.20 -2.72
C PHE A 181 22.28 0.88 -3.79
N ALA A 182 21.19 1.37 -4.39
CA ALA A 182 20.99 2.69 -4.97
C ALA A 182 22.04 3.74 -4.55
N ALA A 183 21.81 4.25 -3.33
CA ALA A 183 22.48 5.40 -2.76
C ALA A 183 23.95 5.15 -2.37
N PHE A 184 24.31 3.92 -2.01
CA PHE A 184 25.68 3.61 -1.57
C PHE A 184 26.60 3.17 -2.71
N PHE A 185 26.06 2.66 -3.83
CA PHE A 185 26.87 1.94 -4.82
C PHE A 185 26.63 2.33 -6.29
N SER A 186 25.70 3.23 -6.61
CA SER A 186 25.18 3.39 -7.99
C SER A 186 25.64 4.63 -8.76
N SER A 187 26.52 5.46 -8.19
CA SER A 187 27.12 6.56 -8.95
C SER A 187 28.62 6.33 -9.08
N PRO A 188 29.10 5.95 -10.29
CA PRO A 188 30.52 6.00 -10.62
C PRO A 188 31.11 7.41 -10.43
N ASP A 189 30.27 8.45 -10.59
CA ASP A 189 30.69 9.86 -10.56
C ASP A 189 30.54 10.52 -9.17
N ASP A 190 29.71 9.97 -8.28
CA ASP A 190 29.39 10.51 -6.95
C ASP A 190 29.53 9.42 -5.87
N LEU A 191 30.78 8.94 -5.76
CA LEU A 191 31.17 7.71 -5.08
C LEU A 191 30.98 7.68 -3.56
N PHE A 192 30.76 8.81 -2.89
CA PHE A 192 30.32 8.90 -1.49
C PHE A 192 29.69 10.28 -1.30
N PRO A 193 28.35 10.40 -1.31
CA PRO A 193 27.71 11.71 -1.22
C PRO A 193 28.17 12.43 0.06
N GLY A 194 28.87 13.56 -0.11
CA GLY A 194 29.36 14.39 1.01
C GLY A 194 30.78 14.10 1.51
N LEU A 195 31.58 13.28 0.82
CA LEU A 195 33.02 13.11 1.08
C LEU A 195 33.85 13.75 -0.04
N ASP A 196 34.73 14.68 0.34
CA ASP A 196 35.66 15.31 -0.59
C ASP A 196 36.75 14.31 -1.02
N LYS A 197 36.95 14.18 -2.34
CA LYS A 197 37.76 13.10 -2.94
C LYS A 197 39.25 13.42 -2.98
N GLU A 198 39.60 14.69 -2.88
CA GLU A 198 40.98 15.15 -3.01
C GLU A 198 41.80 14.75 -1.76
N GLY A 199 42.71 13.79 -1.93
CA GLY A 199 43.67 13.40 -0.89
C GLY A 199 43.25 12.22 0.01
N LEU A 200 42.15 11.51 -0.29
CA LEU A 200 41.83 10.26 0.41
C LEU A 200 42.83 9.16 0.01
N LEU A 201 43.83 8.95 0.87
CA LEU A 201 44.79 7.84 0.73
C LEU A 201 44.17 6.46 0.93
N ARG A 202 42.97 6.39 1.52
CA ARG A 202 42.28 5.14 1.90
C ARG A 202 40.78 5.24 1.65
N PRO A 203 40.11 4.15 1.23
CA PRO A 203 38.65 4.09 1.18
C PRO A 203 38.03 4.36 2.56
N PRO A 204 36.83 4.96 2.62
CA PRO A 204 36.13 5.17 3.88
C PRO A 204 35.81 3.82 4.54
N SER A 205 35.76 3.82 5.88
CA SER A 205 35.31 2.65 6.64
C SER A 205 33.79 2.54 6.53
N ILE A 206 33.32 1.70 5.61
CA ILE A 206 31.90 1.47 5.39
C ILE A 206 31.44 0.30 6.28
N VAL A 207 30.35 0.51 7.01
CA VAL A 207 29.71 -0.55 7.80
C VAL A 207 28.64 -1.22 6.93
N PRO A 208 28.52 -2.55 6.96
CA PRO A 208 27.48 -3.24 6.22
C PRO A 208 26.06 -2.78 6.61
N PRO A 209 25.12 -2.72 5.66
CA PRO A 209 23.73 -2.37 5.96
C PRO A 209 23.09 -3.33 6.97
N ALA A 210 22.58 -2.77 8.07
CA ALA A 210 21.95 -3.50 9.15
C ALA A 210 20.58 -2.92 9.51
N ILE A 211 19.61 -3.79 9.78
CA ILE A 211 18.23 -3.44 10.17
C ILE A 211 17.96 -4.05 11.55
N PRO A 212 18.46 -3.45 12.65
CA PRO A 212 18.40 -4.05 13.98
C PRO A 212 16.99 -4.09 14.58
N GLY A 213 16.10 -3.16 14.21
CA GLY A 213 14.77 -3.01 14.80
C GLY A 213 13.68 -3.93 14.25
N ARG A 214 14.05 -5.00 13.53
CA ARG A 214 13.11 -5.91 12.84
C ARG A 214 13.38 -7.37 13.17
N SER A 215 12.32 -8.18 13.15
CA SER A 215 12.42 -9.61 13.44
C SER A 215 12.98 -10.36 12.22
N PRO A 216 14.05 -11.15 12.39
CA PRO A 216 14.57 -12.00 11.32
C PRO A 216 13.59 -13.12 10.93
N GLU A 217 12.73 -13.57 11.84
CA GLU A 217 11.72 -14.60 11.58
C GLU A 217 10.64 -14.08 10.61
N ILE A 218 10.07 -12.91 10.90
CA ILE A 218 9.07 -12.26 10.02
C ILE A 218 9.69 -11.96 8.66
N PHE A 219 10.93 -11.48 8.63
CA PHE A 219 11.62 -11.21 7.37
C PHE A 219 11.87 -12.47 6.55
N GLN A 220 12.22 -13.59 7.19
CA GLN A 220 12.35 -14.88 6.52
C GLN A 220 11.04 -15.34 5.87
N GLU A 221 9.90 -15.14 6.55
CA GLU A 221 8.57 -15.43 6.00
C GLU A 221 8.24 -14.51 4.81
N ILE A 222 8.61 -13.23 4.87
CA ILE A 222 8.51 -12.30 3.74
C ILE A 222 9.33 -12.79 2.54
N LEU A 223 10.57 -13.25 2.76
CA LEU A 223 11.38 -13.83 1.69
C LEU A 223 10.78 -15.13 1.14
N HIS A 224 10.05 -15.90 1.95
CA HIS A 224 9.32 -17.09 1.48
C HIS A 224 8.16 -16.70 0.56
N LEU A 225 7.42 -15.64 0.92
CA LEU A 225 6.35 -15.07 0.09
C LEU A 225 6.86 -14.49 -1.24
N LEU A 226 7.99 -13.78 -1.22
CA LEU A 226 8.62 -13.21 -2.42
C LEU A 226 9.13 -14.29 -3.38
N ARG A 227 9.51 -15.47 -2.87
CA ARG A 227 9.83 -16.64 -3.70
C ARG A 227 8.58 -17.30 -4.32
N GLY A 228 7.38 -16.82 -4.01
CA GLY A 228 6.11 -17.34 -4.51
C GLY A 228 5.48 -18.42 -3.63
N TYR A 229 6.09 -18.79 -2.49
CA TYR A 229 5.51 -19.78 -1.59
C TYR A 229 4.43 -19.19 -0.68
N PRO A 230 3.35 -19.92 -0.38
CA PRO A 230 2.34 -19.47 0.55
C PRO A 230 2.86 -19.48 2.00
N VAL A 231 2.41 -18.52 2.81
CA VAL A 231 2.65 -18.50 4.26
C VAL A 231 1.33 -18.68 5.01
N ASN A 232 1.36 -19.53 6.03
CA ASN A 232 0.21 -19.75 6.89
C ASN A 232 0.01 -18.55 7.84
N ILE A 233 -1.11 -17.84 7.68
CA ILE A 233 -1.44 -16.72 8.58
C ILE A 233 -2.03 -17.26 9.88
N ARG A 234 -1.18 -17.37 10.90
CA ARG A 234 -1.51 -17.88 12.24
C ARG A 234 -2.65 -17.11 12.94
N ASN A 235 -2.61 -15.78 12.89
CA ASN A 235 -3.59 -14.89 13.50
C ASN A 235 -3.46 -13.46 12.92
N GLU A 236 -4.35 -12.55 13.33
CA GLU A 236 -4.34 -11.16 12.83
C GLU A 236 -3.10 -10.38 13.28
N THR A 237 -2.53 -10.68 14.47
CA THR A 237 -1.27 -10.07 14.93
C THR A 237 -0.11 -10.43 14.00
N HIS A 238 0.02 -11.70 13.65
CA HIS A 238 1.03 -12.18 12.71
C HIS A 238 0.89 -11.50 11.33
N ARG A 239 -0.34 -11.38 10.82
CA ARG A 239 -0.60 -10.64 9.58
C ARG A 239 -0.17 -9.18 9.70
N ALA A 240 -0.47 -8.53 10.82
CA ALA A 240 -0.10 -7.14 11.06
C ALA A 240 1.43 -6.95 11.11
N GLU A 241 2.18 -7.91 11.67
CA GLU A 241 3.65 -7.89 11.66
C GLU A 241 4.22 -8.02 10.25
N LEU A 242 3.69 -8.96 9.45
CA LEU A 242 4.06 -9.12 8.04
C LEU A 242 3.78 -7.84 7.23
N LEU A 243 2.58 -7.26 7.38
CA LEU A 243 2.18 -6.03 6.68
C LEU A 243 3.06 -4.83 7.10
N ARG A 244 3.38 -4.72 8.40
CA ARG A 244 4.24 -3.67 8.94
C ARG A 244 5.64 -3.71 8.30
N ASP A 245 6.19 -4.91 8.15
CA ASP A 245 7.54 -5.07 7.60
C ASP A 245 7.52 -4.96 6.06
N CYS A 246 6.48 -5.45 5.37
CA CYS A 246 6.29 -5.19 3.94
C CYS A 246 6.23 -3.69 3.62
N ARG A 247 5.53 -2.89 4.44
CA ARG A 247 5.48 -1.42 4.31
C ARG A 247 6.85 -0.77 4.53
N TYR A 248 7.58 -1.24 5.54
CA TYR A 248 8.93 -0.74 5.84
C TYR A 248 9.89 -0.99 4.67
N PHE A 249 9.91 -2.21 4.15
CA PHE A 249 10.75 -2.58 3.02
C PHE A 249 10.21 -2.08 1.67
N ARG A 250 8.99 -1.53 1.63
CA ARG A 250 8.29 -1.02 0.44
C ARG A 250 7.94 -2.10 -0.60
N PHE A 251 7.62 -3.31 -0.15
CA PHE A 251 7.08 -4.37 -1.00
C PHE A 251 5.57 -4.16 -1.19
N LYS A 252 5.18 -3.20 -2.04
CA LYS A 252 3.77 -2.80 -2.21
C LYS A 252 2.93 -3.91 -2.83
N GLY A 253 3.49 -4.65 -3.79
CA GLY A 253 2.79 -5.80 -4.38
C GLY A 253 2.51 -6.87 -3.34
N LEU A 254 3.52 -7.21 -2.52
CA LEU A 254 3.34 -8.17 -1.44
C LEU A 254 2.38 -7.68 -0.35
N GLU A 255 2.43 -6.39 0.00
CA GLU A 255 1.47 -5.77 0.92
C GLU A 255 0.03 -6.00 0.44
N GLN A 256 -0.25 -5.73 -0.84
CA GLN A 256 -1.59 -5.91 -1.41
C GLN A 256 -2.06 -7.37 -1.41
N ARG A 257 -1.15 -8.34 -1.56
CA ARG A 257 -1.48 -9.78 -1.45
C ARG A 257 -1.84 -10.19 -0.02
N LEU A 258 -1.23 -9.57 0.99
CA LEU A 258 -1.42 -9.90 2.40
C LEU A 258 -2.63 -9.21 3.04
N ILE A 259 -3.19 -8.17 2.41
CA ILE A 259 -4.41 -7.50 2.90
C ILE A 259 -5.57 -8.51 2.96
N PRO A 260 -6.35 -8.57 4.05
CA PRO A 260 -7.56 -9.40 4.12
C PRO A 260 -8.57 -8.98 3.05
N HIS A 261 -8.98 -9.93 2.22
CA HIS A 261 -9.97 -9.73 1.17
C HIS A 261 -10.70 -11.04 0.87
N SER A 262 -11.87 -10.93 0.26
CA SER A 262 -12.61 -12.08 -0.30
C SER A 262 -13.07 -11.71 -1.70
N ILE A 263 -12.80 -12.55 -2.69
CA ILE A 263 -13.32 -12.42 -4.05
C ILE A 263 -14.33 -13.53 -4.27
N SER A 264 -15.53 -13.16 -4.72
CA SER A 264 -16.63 -14.10 -4.98
C SER A 264 -17.40 -13.70 -6.23
N PHE A 265 -18.14 -14.65 -6.81
CA PHE A 265 -19.07 -14.35 -7.91
C PHE A 265 -20.48 -14.17 -7.36
N ASN A 266 -21.04 -12.97 -7.54
CA ASN A 266 -22.41 -12.66 -7.21
C ASN A 266 -23.34 -13.10 -8.35
N LEU A 267 -24.18 -14.11 -8.10
CA LEU A 267 -25.09 -14.67 -9.10
C LEU A 267 -26.24 -13.73 -9.48
N SER A 268 -26.78 -12.95 -8.54
CA SER A 268 -27.91 -12.05 -8.82
C SER A 268 -27.47 -10.88 -9.70
N ARG A 269 -26.28 -10.33 -9.43
CA ARG A 269 -25.68 -9.26 -10.23
C ARG A 269 -24.92 -9.75 -11.46
N ARG A 270 -24.57 -11.04 -11.51
CA ARG A 270 -23.67 -11.65 -12.53
C ARG A 270 -22.33 -10.92 -12.64
N LYS A 271 -21.76 -10.58 -11.49
CA LYS A 271 -20.48 -9.85 -11.36
C LYS A 271 -19.60 -10.53 -10.34
N GLU A 272 -18.30 -10.46 -10.57
CA GLU A 272 -17.33 -10.77 -9.52
C GLU A 272 -17.20 -9.53 -8.61
N GLU A 273 -17.18 -9.77 -7.31
CA GLU A 273 -17.10 -8.76 -6.27
C GLU A 273 -15.90 -9.01 -5.36
N ILE A 274 -15.37 -7.93 -4.79
CA ILE A 274 -14.28 -7.97 -3.82
C ILE A 274 -14.72 -7.29 -2.52
N VAL A 275 -14.62 -8.02 -1.41
CA VAL A 275 -14.82 -7.48 -0.05
C VAL A 275 -13.48 -6.96 0.48
N LEU A 276 -13.43 -5.68 0.84
CA LEU A 276 -12.23 -5.02 1.37
C LEU A 276 -12.58 -3.99 2.44
N ARG A 277 -11.73 -3.86 3.46
CA ARG A 277 -11.88 -2.83 4.49
C ARG A 277 -11.56 -1.45 3.93
N LEU A 278 -12.28 -0.43 4.36
CA LEU A 278 -12.02 0.97 3.97
C LEU A 278 -10.56 1.40 4.20
N ARG A 279 -9.94 0.89 5.26
CA ARG A 279 -8.56 1.27 5.61
C ARG A 279 -7.52 0.79 4.59
N ASP A 280 -7.86 -0.22 3.79
CA ASP A 280 -6.99 -0.94 2.86
C ASP A 280 -7.21 -0.53 1.39
N ILE A 281 -8.15 0.38 1.13
CA ILE A 281 -8.44 0.91 -0.21
C ILE A 281 -7.39 1.94 -0.63
N LEU A 282 -6.79 1.72 -1.80
CA LEU A 282 -5.88 2.67 -2.46
C LEU A 282 -6.57 3.40 -3.60
N LYS A 283 -6.36 4.72 -3.71
CA LYS A 283 -6.94 5.56 -4.78
C LYS A 283 -6.70 5.04 -6.20
N SER A 284 -5.57 4.37 -6.43
CA SER A 284 -5.19 3.83 -7.74
C SER A 284 -5.99 2.60 -8.14
N GLY A 285 -6.57 1.87 -7.18
CA GLY A 285 -7.39 0.70 -7.45
C GLY A 285 -8.85 1.03 -7.78
N ILE A 286 -9.30 2.26 -7.52
CA ILE A 286 -10.69 2.68 -7.72
C ILE A 286 -10.97 2.92 -9.20
N SER A 287 -12.02 2.28 -9.70
CA SER A 287 -12.57 2.45 -11.05
C SER A 287 -14.09 2.53 -10.99
N ILE A 288 -14.72 3.00 -12.07
CA ILE A 288 -16.18 3.17 -12.14
C ILE A 288 -16.69 2.42 -13.36
N SER A 289 -17.64 1.52 -13.14
CA SER A 289 -18.32 0.75 -14.18
C SER A 289 -19.69 1.38 -14.44
N SER A 290 -19.88 1.96 -15.62
CA SER A 290 -21.19 2.48 -16.04
C SER A 290 -22.20 1.35 -16.21
N GLU A 291 -23.39 1.51 -15.64
CA GLU A 291 -24.47 0.54 -15.70
C GLU A 291 -25.82 1.29 -15.78
N PRO A 292 -26.12 1.92 -16.92
CA PRO A 292 -27.32 2.73 -17.08
C PRO A 292 -28.57 1.87 -16.93
N THR A 293 -29.55 2.39 -16.19
CA THR A 293 -30.87 1.78 -16.05
C THR A 293 -31.91 2.61 -16.81
N PRO A 294 -33.07 2.04 -17.20
CA PRO A 294 -34.14 2.81 -17.84
C PRO A 294 -34.59 4.03 -17.02
N THR A 295 -34.48 3.92 -15.69
CA THR A 295 -34.86 4.96 -14.73
C THR A 295 -33.74 5.94 -14.38
N ASP A 296 -32.50 5.60 -14.73
CA ASP A 296 -31.30 6.38 -14.42
C ASP A 296 -30.16 6.05 -15.40
N PRO A 297 -29.99 6.86 -16.46
CA PRO A 297 -28.93 6.69 -17.45
C PRO A 297 -27.51 6.95 -16.93
N LEU A 298 -27.35 7.59 -15.76
CA LEU A 298 -26.04 7.87 -15.16
C LEU A 298 -25.70 6.88 -14.05
N ALA A 299 -26.49 5.82 -13.89
CA ALA A 299 -26.23 4.79 -12.90
C ALA A 299 -24.88 4.10 -13.18
N ALA A 300 -24.07 3.96 -12.14
CA ALA A 300 -22.78 3.28 -12.21
C ALA A 300 -22.42 2.67 -10.86
N TRP A 301 -21.44 1.77 -10.85
CA TRP A 301 -20.93 1.13 -9.63
C TRP A 301 -19.43 1.35 -9.48
N VAL A 302 -18.98 1.47 -8.24
CA VAL A 302 -17.56 1.57 -7.94
C VAL A 302 -16.96 0.17 -7.91
N ASN A 303 -15.89 -0.01 -8.66
CA ASN A 303 -15.11 -1.24 -8.70
C ASN A 303 -13.71 -1.00 -8.14
N TYR A 304 -13.08 -2.06 -7.65
CA TYR A 304 -11.74 -2.03 -7.09
C TYR A 304 -10.88 -3.19 -7.62
N GLY A 305 -9.67 -2.87 -8.08
CA GLY A 305 -8.61 -3.84 -8.34
C GLY A 305 -7.41 -3.54 -7.44
N ARG A 306 -6.91 -4.54 -6.71
CA ARG A 306 -5.73 -4.38 -5.87
C ARG A 306 -4.51 -4.06 -6.75
N PRO A 307 -3.84 -2.91 -6.55
CA PRO A 307 -2.69 -2.54 -7.36
C PRO A 307 -1.62 -3.63 -7.34
N PHE A 308 -0.99 -3.89 -8.50
CA PHE A 308 0.08 -4.87 -8.70
C PHE A 308 -0.30 -6.35 -8.54
N VAL A 309 -1.55 -6.66 -8.15
CA VAL A 309 -1.98 -8.03 -7.84
C VAL A 309 -3.09 -8.50 -8.76
N ASP A 310 -4.11 -7.66 -8.97
CA ASP A 310 -5.28 -8.04 -9.77
C ASP A 310 -5.14 -7.58 -11.22
N ASP A 311 -5.46 -8.48 -12.17
CA ASP A 311 -5.47 -8.19 -13.61
C ASP A 311 -6.66 -7.33 -14.04
N LYS A 312 -7.75 -7.35 -13.26
CA LYS A 312 -9.00 -6.61 -13.53
C LYS A 312 -9.65 -6.12 -12.23
N PRO A 313 -10.45 -5.04 -12.26
CA PRO A 313 -11.20 -4.59 -11.10
C PRO A 313 -12.51 -5.39 -10.91
N TYR A 314 -12.89 -5.59 -9.65
CA TYR A 314 -14.11 -6.28 -9.22
C TYR A 314 -15.12 -5.30 -8.61
N GLU A 315 -16.41 -5.63 -8.56
CA GLU A 315 -17.39 -4.77 -7.88
C GLU A 315 -17.03 -4.64 -6.39
N LEU A 316 -16.94 -3.40 -5.87
CA LEU A 316 -16.44 -3.18 -4.52
C LEU A 316 -17.56 -3.37 -3.49
N VAL A 317 -17.32 -4.28 -2.53
CA VAL A 317 -18.04 -4.38 -1.27
C VAL A 317 -17.14 -3.83 -0.17
N LEU A 318 -17.43 -2.60 0.25
CA LEU A 318 -16.66 -1.85 1.24
C LEU A 318 -17.06 -2.23 2.66
N GLU A 319 -16.11 -2.74 3.44
CA GLU A 319 -16.31 -3.03 4.87
C GLU A 319 -15.87 -1.84 5.73
N ILE A 320 -16.78 -1.37 6.59
CA ILE A 320 -16.58 -0.32 7.58
C ILE A 320 -16.97 -0.87 8.95
N GLY A 321 -16.00 -1.00 9.85
CA GLY A 321 -16.19 -1.50 11.22
C GLY A 321 -15.95 -0.44 12.29
N ASP A 322 -15.68 -0.90 13.51
CA ASP A 322 -15.25 -0.09 14.68
C ASP A 322 -16.31 0.85 15.27
N GLU A 323 -17.61 0.62 15.05
CA GLU A 323 -18.69 1.42 15.67
C GLU A 323 -18.65 2.93 15.32
N VAL A 324 -18.01 3.29 14.19
CA VAL A 324 -17.80 4.68 13.73
C VAL A 324 -18.82 5.17 12.70
N THR A 325 -19.90 4.42 12.50
CA THR A 325 -20.98 4.76 11.56
C THR A 325 -22.31 4.81 12.31
N ARG A 326 -23.01 5.94 12.21
CA ARG A 326 -24.39 6.09 12.70
C ARG A 326 -25.34 6.13 11.52
N LEU A 327 -26.37 5.31 11.54
CA LEU A 327 -27.41 5.28 10.54
C LEU A 327 -28.65 5.99 11.08
N GLN A 328 -28.97 7.14 10.52
CA GLN A 328 -30.16 7.92 10.88
C GLN A 328 -31.33 7.49 10.00
N HIS A 329 -32.46 7.21 10.64
CA HIS A 329 -33.72 6.92 9.96
C HIS A 329 -34.60 8.17 9.92
N SER A 330 -34.88 8.67 8.73
CA SER A 330 -35.80 9.80 8.55
C SER A 330 -37.25 9.31 8.49
N PRO A 331 -38.23 10.10 8.98
CA PRO A 331 -39.66 9.73 8.96
C PRO A 331 -40.25 9.43 7.57
N GLY A 332 -39.53 9.72 6.48
CA GLY A 332 -39.91 9.40 5.11
C GLY A 332 -39.30 8.09 4.57
N GLY A 333 -38.79 7.22 5.44
CA GLY A 333 -38.20 5.93 5.06
C GLY A 333 -36.80 6.02 4.45
N ALA A 334 -36.21 7.22 4.38
CA ALA A 334 -34.86 7.39 3.85
C ALA A 334 -33.80 7.20 4.94
N TYR A 335 -32.76 6.44 4.62
CA TYR A 335 -31.62 6.19 5.50
C TYR A 335 -30.43 7.08 5.13
N ARG A 336 -29.71 7.52 6.15
CA ARG A 336 -28.57 8.43 6.04
C ARG A 336 -27.45 7.99 6.98
N ALA A 337 -26.24 7.82 6.46
CA ALA A 337 -25.06 7.44 7.23
C ALA A 337 -24.23 8.67 7.61
N GLU A 338 -23.89 8.76 8.88
CA GLU A 338 -22.92 9.69 9.44
C GLU A 338 -21.67 8.93 9.85
N PHE A 339 -20.50 9.46 9.50
CA PHE A 339 -19.20 8.87 9.81
C PHE A 339 -18.43 9.73 10.80
N TYR A 340 -17.67 9.08 11.68
CA TYR A 340 -16.87 9.75 12.72
C TYR A 340 -15.37 9.46 12.59
N GLY A 341 -14.56 10.35 13.19
CA GLY A 341 -13.10 10.20 13.27
C GLY A 341 -12.40 10.09 11.91
N ASP A 342 -11.37 9.24 11.85
CA ASP A 342 -10.58 9.00 10.64
C ASP A 342 -11.40 8.38 9.49
N THR A 343 -12.50 7.68 9.81
CA THR A 343 -13.41 7.09 8.82
C THR A 343 -14.09 8.18 8.00
N LYS A 344 -14.53 9.28 8.63
CA LYS A 344 -15.10 10.44 7.91
C LYS A 344 -14.11 10.98 6.89
N ILE A 345 -12.85 11.17 7.29
CA ILE A 345 -11.79 11.69 6.43
C ILE A 345 -11.52 10.73 5.24
N ARG A 346 -11.47 9.42 5.49
CA ARG A 346 -11.24 8.41 4.45
C ARG A 346 -12.39 8.31 3.46
N ILE A 347 -13.64 8.33 3.92
CA ILE A 347 -14.82 8.33 3.04
C ILE A 347 -14.85 9.60 2.18
N SER A 348 -14.62 10.78 2.77
CA SER A 348 -14.57 12.04 2.00
C SER A 348 -13.51 11.99 0.90
N LYS A 349 -12.29 11.54 1.22
CA LYS A 349 -11.21 11.37 0.23
C LYS A 349 -11.56 10.34 -0.85
N MET A 350 -12.22 9.25 -0.49
CA MET A 350 -12.69 8.24 -1.46
C MET A 350 -13.72 8.85 -2.42
N PHE A 351 -14.65 9.66 -1.90
CA PHE A 351 -15.65 10.35 -2.72
C PHE A 351 -15.03 11.44 -3.61
N GLU A 352 -14.00 12.14 -3.16
CA GLU A 352 -13.22 13.06 -4.00
C GLU A 352 -12.54 12.32 -5.17
N VAL A 353 -11.98 11.13 -4.91
CA VAL A 353 -11.39 10.29 -5.97
C VAL A 353 -12.46 9.84 -6.96
N ILE A 354 -13.63 9.40 -6.48
CA ILE A 354 -14.76 9.02 -7.33
C ILE A 354 -15.25 10.21 -8.18
N ALA A 355 -15.39 11.39 -7.58
CA ALA A 355 -15.77 12.62 -8.27
C ALA A 355 -14.80 12.97 -9.41
N THR A 356 -13.49 12.85 -9.13
CA THR A 356 -12.42 13.06 -10.11
C THR A 356 -12.52 12.06 -11.26
N LYS A 357 -12.79 10.78 -10.97
CA LYS A 357 -12.97 9.73 -11.98
C LYS A 357 -14.23 9.92 -12.84
N LEU A 358 -15.23 10.63 -12.33
CA LEU A 358 -16.44 11.03 -13.05
C LEU A 358 -16.27 12.33 -13.84
N ASN A 359 -15.06 12.92 -13.85
CA ASN A 359 -14.75 14.21 -14.47
C ASN A 359 -15.64 15.36 -13.99
N LEU A 360 -16.06 15.32 -12.73
CA LEU A 360 -16.82 16.41 -12.14
C LEU A 360 -15.88 17.57 -11.79
N PRO A 361 -16.36 18.84 -11.87
CA PRO A 361 -15.53 20.00 -11.54
C PRO A 361 -14.98 19.88 -10.12
N GLN A 362 -13.69 20.22 -9.94
CA GLN A 362 -13.00 20.20 -8.65
C GLN A 362 -13.63 21.23 -7.70
N THR A 363 -14.73 20.84 -7.06
CA THR A 363 -15.25 21.53 -5.89
C THR A 363 -14.56 20.97 -4.66
N THR A 364 -14.18 21.84 -3.73
CA THR A 364 -13.49 21.53 -2.47
C THR A 364 -14.35 20.74 -1.47
N GLN A 365 -15.37 20.02 -1.92
CA GLN A 365 -16.31 19.27 -1.07
C GLN A 365 -16.59 17.88 -1.64
N PRO A 366 -16.69 16.84 -0.78
CA PRO A 366 -16.90 15.46 -1.20
C PRO A 366 -18.25 15.29 -1.89
N LEU A 367 -18.37 14.29 -2.77
CA LEU A 367 -19.51 14.10 -3.67
C LEU A 367 -20.89 13.94 -2.98
N GLY A 368 -20.92 13.63 -1.68
CA GLY A 368 -22.13 13.64 -0.86
C GLY A 368 -22.58 15.02 -0.35
N LEU A 369 -21.80 16.08 -0.61
CA LEU A 369 -21.91 17.39 0.04
C LEU A 369 -22.13 18.56 -0.93
N LEU A 370 -22.37 18.32 -2.22
CA LEU A 370 -22.28 19.33 -3.27
C LEU A 370 -23.45 20.34 -3.24
N MET A 371 -23.43 21.30 -2.30
CA MET A 371 -24.37 22.42 -2.23
C MET A 371 -23.70 23.76 -1.92
N THR A 372 -23.87 24.66 -2.90
CA THR A 372 -24.09 26.12 -2.76
C THR A 372 -22.95 27.00 -2.25
N LYS A 373 -22.12 27.49 -3.17
CA LYS A 373 -21.49 28.81 -3.00
C LYS A 373 -22.41 29.87 -3.58
N GLY A 374 -23.02 30.68 -2.71
CA GLY A 374 -23.62 31.96 -3.05
C GLY A 374 -23.03 33.01 -2.12
N GLU A 375 -22.22 33.91 -2.66
CA GLU A 375 -21.78 35.11 -1.97
C GLU A 375 -22.98 36.05 -1.75
N THR A 376 -23.20 36.51 -0.51
CA THR A 376 -23.40 37.94 -0.17
C THR A 376 -23.50 38.14 1.35
N ASN A 377 -22.55 38.93 1.86
CA ASN A 377 -22.51 39.81 3.03
C ASN A 377 -23.52 39.74 4.22
N SER A 378 -22.93 39.80 5.42
CA SER A 378 -23.37 40.45 6.68
C SER A 378 -24.66 40.01 7.42
N GLN A 379 -24.52 39.11 8.40
CA GLN A 379 -24.83 39.30 9.84
C GLN A 379 -24.73 37.96 10.61
N PRO A 380 -24.38 37.96 11.91
CA PRO A 380 -24.24 36.72 12.68
C PRO A 380 -25.61 36.24 13.18
N ALA A 381 -26.01 35.02 12.82
CA ALA A 381 -27.25 34.42 13.29
C ALA A 381 -27.10 33.84 14.72
N THR A 382 -28.05 34.22 15.56
CA THR A 382 -28.30 33.78 16.94
C THR A 382 -28.78 32.31 16.96
N PRO A 383 -28.60 31.53 18.04
CA PRO A 383 -28.66 30.07 17.99
C PRO A 383 -30.10 29.56 18.13
N GLY A 384 -30.55 28.82 17.13
CA GLY A 384 -31.84 28.11 17.17
C GLY A 384 -32.44 28.01 15.77
N ASN A 385 -32.52 26.79 15.25
CA ASN A 385 -33.01 26.37 13.92
C ASN A 385 -31.97 26.35 12.79
N THR A 386 -31.07 25.36 12.83
CA THR A 386 -30.38 24.87 11.62
C THR A 386 -31.25 23.82 10.90
N PRO A 387 -31.53 23.96 9.60
CA PRO A 387 -32.15 22.90 8.82
C PRO A 387 -31.14 21.77 8.57
N LEU A 388 -31.64 20.52 8.55
CA LEU A 388 -30.98 19.23 8.35
C LEU A 388 -29.50 19.20 7.92
N SER A 389 -28.69 18.53 8.76
CA SER A 389 -27.24 18.29 8.67
C SER A 389 -26.71 17.97 7.27
N GLU A 390 -25.78 18.82 6.83
CA GLU A 390 -25.13 18.85 5.51
C GLU A 390 -24.08 17.74 5.32
N ASP A 391 -23.92 16.79 6.26
CA ASP A 391 -22.79 15.83 6.36
C ASP A 391 -23.16 14.34 6.14
N LEU A 392 -24.39 14.03 5.73
CA LEU A 392 -24.93 12.68 5.75
C LEU A 392 -24.95 11.99 4.38
N VAL A 393 -24.36 10.79 4.30
CA VAL A 393 -24.32 10.00 3.06
C VAL A 393 -25.61 9.22 2.87
N LYS A 394 -26.19 9.25 1.68
CA LYS A 394 -27.41 8.48 1.37
C LYS A 394 -27.15 6.98 1.45
N VAL A 395 -28.03 6.28 2.17
CA VAL A 395 -28.04 4.83 2.27
C VAL A 395 -29.27 4.28 1.57
N ILE A 396 -29.05 3.30 0.70
CA ILE A 396 -30.08 2.48 0.08
C ILE A 396 -30.04 1.16 0.83
N MET A 397 -31.12 0.87 1.53
CA MET A 397 -31.30 -0.41 2.18
C MET A 397 -31.84 -1.39 1.14
N ASP A 398 -31.00 -2.31 0.72
CA ASP A 398 -31.36 -3.35 -0.24
C ASP A 398 -32.30 -4.36 0.42
N PRO A 399 -33.42 -4.78 -0.22
CA PRO A 399 -34.27 -5.84 0.31
C PRO A 399 -33.52 -7.15 0.61
N GLU A 400 -32.44 -7.43 -0.13
CA GLU A 400 -31.60 -8.62 0.11
C GLU A 400 -30.45 -8.37 1.11
N ALA A 401 -30.40 -7.19 1.75
CA ALA A 401 -29.41 -6.91 2.77
C ALA A 401 -29.64 -7.76 4.03
N SER A 402 -28.59 -8.43 4.50
CA SER A 402 -28.62 -9.16 5.77
C SER A 402 -28.42 -8.19 6.93
N VAL A 403 -29.47 -7.93 7.72
CA VAL A 403 -29.40 -7.02 8.87
C VAL A 403 -29.54 -7.78 10.18
N THR A 404 -28.63 -7.52 11.12
CA THR A 404 -28.70 -7.96 12.51
C THR A 404 -28.80 -6.74 13.41
N LEU A 405 -29.86 -6.64 14.21
CA LEU A 405 -30.11 -5.54 15.14
C LEU A 405 -30.13 -6.11 16.58
N ASP A 406 -29.26 -5.58 17.45
CA ASP A 406 -29.10 -6.04 18.83
C ASP A 406 -28.85 -7.55 18.97
N GLY A 407 -28.15 -8.12 17.98
CA GLY A 407 -27.82 -9.55 17.93
C GLY A 407 -28.95 -10.45 17.40
N LYS A 408 -30.08 -9.89 16.97
CA LYS A 408 -31.20 -10.63 16.36
C LYS A 408 -31.33 -10.31 14.86
N PRO A 409 -31.66 -11.28 14.00
CA PRO A 409 -32.01 -11.00 12.62
C PRO A 409 -33.15 -9.97 12.56
N TRP A 410 -32.96 -8.92 11.77
CA TRP A 410 -33.96 -7.88 11.55
C TRP A 410 -34.64 -8.12 10.20
N SER A 411 -35.96 -8.10 10.18
CA SER A 411 -36.78 -8.18 8.97
C SER A 411 -37.43 -6.83 8.69
N TRP A 412 -37.65 -6.57 7.41
CA TRP A 412 -38.47 -5.45 6.97
C TRP A 412 -39.85 -5.55 7.62
N PRO A 413 -40.39 -4.45 8.18
CA PRO A 413 -41.78 -4.43 8.59
C PRO A 413 -42.64 -4.73 7.36
N ASP A 414 -43.36 -5.86 7.36
CA ASP A 414 -44.31 -6.17 6.29
C ASP A 414 -45.33 -5.03 6.19
N ASP A 415 -45.55 -4.53 4.97
CA ASP A 415 -46.49 -3.44 4.64
C ASP A 415 -47.93 -3.74 5.16
N ASP A 416 -48.24 -5.01 5.40
CA ASP A 416 -49.51 -5.50 5.95
C ASP A 416 -49.71 -5.18 7.45
N THR A 417 -48.65 -4.95 8.23
CA THR A 417 -48.75 -4.71 9.68
C THR A 417 -49.12 -3.27 10.05
N ALA A 418 -48.84 -2.30 9.16
CA ALA A 418 -49.24 -0.90 9.35
C ALA A 418 -50.77 -0.72 9.33
N THR A 419 -51.49 -1.60 8.62
CA THR A 419 -52.96 -1.55 8.53
C THR A 419 -53.64 -2.09 9.79
N ILE A 420 -53.03 -3.07 10.48
CA ILE A 420 -53.61 -3.69 11.69
C ILE A 420 -53.46 -2.78 12.93
N ILE A 421 -52.35 -2.04 13.06
CA ILE A 421 -52.14 -1.12 14.18
C ILE A 421 -53.14 0.06 14.12
N SER A 422 -53.52 0.49 12.91
CA SER A 422 -54.53 1.55 12.68
C SER A 422 -55.95 1.14 13.09
N TRP A 423 -56.33 -0.13 12.93
CA TRP A 423 -57.66 -0.61 13.32
C TRP A 423 -57.83 -0.82 14.82
N ASN A 424 -56.80 -1.30 15.52
CA ASN A 424 -56.89 -1.51 16.98
C ASN A 424 -56.88 -0.21 17.78
N ALA A 425 -56.24 0.86 17.28
CA ALA A 425 -56.23 2.17 17.95
C ALA A 425 -57.58 2.91 17.90
N LYS A 426 -58.54 2.47 17.07
CA LYS A 426 -59.83 3.13 16.89
C LYS A 426 -60.97 2.55 17.73
N LEU A 427 -60.73 1.43 18.43
CA LEU A 427 -61.74 0.74 19.25
C LEU A 427 -61.63 1.01 20.77
N GLU A 428 -60.59 1.69 21.25
CA GLU A 428 -60.39 1.99 22.68
C GLU A 428 -60.59 3.47 23.07
N SER A 429 -61.59 4.13 22.49
CA SER A 429 -62.09 5.42 23.02
C SER A 429 -63.59 5.38 23.30
N GLY A 430 -63.94 4.73 24.42
CA GLY A 430 -65.25 4.84 25.08
C GLY A 430 -65.16 5.72 26.35
N PRO A 431 -66.20 6.49 26.71
CA PRO A 431 -66.13 7.57 27.70
C PRO A 431 -66.14 7.05 29.16
N PRO A 432 -65.67 7.86 30.14
CA PRO A 432 -65.51 7.40 31.51
C PRO A 432 -66.84 7.44 32.27
N SER A 433 -67.17 6.33 32.94
CA SER A 433 -68.23 6.29 33.96
C SER A 433 -67.63 6.01 35.33
N SER A 434 -68.02 6.86 36.27
CA SER A 434 -67.67 6.89 37.68
C SER A 434 -68.48 5.89 38.51
N ALA A 435 -67.78 5.08 39.33
CA ALA A 435 -68.22 4.44 40.58
C ALA A 435 -67.10 3.43 40.93
N GLY A 436 -66.67 3.16 42.15
CA GLY A 436 -67.28 3.22 43.47
C GLY A 436 -66.48 2.18 44.27
N GLY A 437 -66.05 2.52 45.49
CA GLY A 437 -65.08 1.76 46.26
C GLY A 437 -65.49 0.32 46.58
N GLY A 438 -64.48 -0.56 46.63
CA GLY A 438 -64.58 -1.89 47.23
C GLY A 438 -63.71 -1.96 48.49
N GLN A 439 -64.32 -2.37 49.60
CA GLN A 439 -63.64 -2.90 50.78
C GLN A 439 -64.27 -4.26 51.14
N ASP A 440 -63.51 -4.99 51.95
CA ASP A 440 -63.79 -6.26 52.65
C ASP A 440 -63.52 -7.53 51.83
N SER A 441 -62.74 -8.53 52.27
CA SER A 441 -62.08 -8.87 53.56
C SER A 441 -61.27 -10.19 53.31
N PRO A 442 -60.80 -11.00 54.29
CA PRO A 442 -59.58 -10.86 55.12
C PRO A 442 -58.71 -12.17 55.14
N LEU A 443 -57.90 -12.36 56.21
CA LEU A 443 -57.20 -13.60 56.70
C LEU A 443 -55.73 -13.75 56.24
N VAL A 444 -54.71 -14.06 57.05
CA VAL A 444 -54.55 -14.47 58.47
C VAL A 444 -53.14 -14.07 58.95
N SER A 445 -53.08 -13.81 60.25
CA SER A 445 -51.98 -13.58 61.19
C SER A 445 -50.78 -14.53 61.16
N ASN A 446 -49.58 -14.01 61.46
CA ASN A 446 -48.90 -14.30 62.74
C ASN A 446 -47.66 -13.43 62.96
N ALA A 447 -47.64 -12.76 64.13
CA ALA A 447 -46.50 -12.10 64.77
C ALA A 447 -45.64 -13.16 65.54
N PRO A 448 -44.51 -12.87 66.24
CA PRO A 448 -44.26 -11.71 67.09
C PRO A 448 -42.83 -11.08 67.02
N PRO A 449 -42.58 -10.00 67.80
CA PRO A 449 -41.57 -8.97 67.51
C PRO A 449 -40.41 -8.93 68.51
N LEU A 450 -39.36 -8.15 68.20
CA LEU A 450 -38.55 -7.47 69.20
C LEU A 450 -38.12 -6.08 68.70
N GLN A 451 -38.65 -5.04 69.35
CA GLN A 451 -38.11 -3.68 69.39
C GLN A 451 -37.22 -3.54 70.63
N LEU A 452 -36.17 -2.71 70.53
CA LEU A 452 -35.68 -1.78 71.58
C LEU A 452 -34.62 -0.90 70.89
N SER A 453 -34.91 0.34 70.48
CA SER A 453 -34.99 1.60 71.23
C SER A 453 -33.64 2.15 71.73
N ALA A 454 -33.27 3.35 71.25
CA ALA A 454 -32.58 4.47 71.93
C ALA A 454 -31.91 5.36 70.84
N SER A 455 -32.47 6.52 70.45
CA SER A 455 -32.47 7.85 71.11
C SER A 455 -31.15 8.63 70.99
N GLY A 456 -31.21 9.84 70.40
CA GLY A 456 -30.21 10.92 70.54
C GLY A 456 -29.83 11.59 69.21
N SER A 457 -30.60 12.55 68.68
CA SER A 457 -30.46 14.01 68.88
C SER A 457 -29.49 14.70 67.90
N GLY A 458 -29.98 15.66 67.11
CA GLY A 458 -29.16 16.70 66.47
C GLY A 458 -29.67 17.19 65.11
N ALA A 459 -30.35 18.34 65.10
CA ALA A 459 -30.96 19.01 63.95
C ALA A 459 -29.94 19.63 62.96
N ASN A 460 -30.23 19.62 61.65
CA ASN A 460 -30.64 20.82 60.88
C ASN A 460 -30.66 20.58 59.35
N GLN A 461 -31.74 21.10 58.74
CA GLN A 461 -31.85 21.71 57.41
C GLN A 461 -31.35 20.94 56.16
N ALA A 462 -32.30 20.53 55.31
CA ALA A 462 -32.54 21.15 53.99
C ALA A 462 -33.44 20.24 53.12
N ASN A 463 -34.61 20.74 52.75
CA ASN A 463 -35.39 20.21 51.63
C ASN A 463 -34.66 20.58 50.32
N PRO A 464 -34.65 19.70 49.31
CA PRO A 464 -35.26 20.14 48.05
C PRO A 464 -36.12 19.07 47.37
N ARG A 465 -37.39 19.44 47.19
CA ARG A 465 -38.24 19.24 46.00
C ARG A 465 -37.91 18.02 45.11
N LYS A 466 -38.73 16.98 45.24
CA LYS A 466 -39.01 15.98 44.19
C LYS A 466 -39.35 16.69 42.88
N ARG A 467 -38.42 16.70 41.92
CA ARG A 467 -38.73 17.01 40.52
C ARG A 467 -39.49 15.84 39.93
N LYS A 468 -40.76 16.09 39.61
CA LYS A 468 -41.61 15.27 38.76
C LYS A 468 -40.85 15.01 37.45
N ARG A 469 -40.57 13.74 37.16
CA ARG A 469 -40.00 13.28 35.89
C ARG A 469 -40.93 13.76 34.78
N VAL A 470 -40.48 14.74 34.02
CA VAL A 470 -41.11 15.10 32.76
C VAL A 470 -40.66 14.03 31.79
N ASP A 471 -41.57 13.13 31.46
CA ASP A 471 -41.42 12.26 30.31
C ASP A 471 -41.32 13.16 29.07
N MET A 472 -40.08 13.43 28.65
CA MET A 472 -39.78 13.90 27.32
C MET A 472 -40.06 12.75 26.37
N ALA A 473 -41.32 12.63 25.98
CA ALA A 473 -41.69 12.07 24.70
C ALA A 473 -41.11 12.97 23.60
N GLN A 474 -39.82 12.80 23.30
CA GLN A 474 -39.27 13.17 22.02
C GLN A 474 -39.45 11.96 21.12
N GLY A 475 -40.23 12.12 20.03
CA GLY A 475 -40.30 11.14 18.96
C GLY A 475 -38.90 10.87 18.44
N GLY A 476 -38.32 9.75 18.87
CA GLY A 476 -36.96 9.38 18.52
C GLY A 476 -36.93 8.91 17.08
N THR A 477 -36.13 9.57 16.25
CA THR A 477 -35.57 8.89 15.08
C THR A 477 -34.83 7.66 15.60
N GLU A 478 -35.19 6.48 15.10
CA GLU A 478 -34.50 5.23 15.46
C GLU A 478 -33.11 5.24 14.82
N ASP A 479 -32.16 5.87 15.49
CA ASP A 479 -30.78 5.96 15.06
C ASP A 479 -30.04 4.67 15.41
N TRP A 480 -29.46 4.00 14.42
CA TRP A 480 -28.67 2.78 14.65
C TRP A 480 -27.18 3.09 14.74
N ILE A 481 -26.48 2.40 15.63
CA ILE A 481 -25.02 2.40 15.71
C ILE A 481 -24.52 1.17 14.98
N ILE A 482 -23.83 1.33 13.85
CA ILE A 482 -23.35 0.20 13.05
C ILE A 482 -22.03 -0.29 13.63
N LYS A 483 -22.01 -1.51 14.15
CA LYS A 483 -20.80 -2.18 14.63
C LYS A 483 -19.88 -2.54 13.47
N ASN A 484 -20.42 -3.26 12.48
CA ASN A 484 -19.77 -3.61 11.23
C ASN A 484 -20.79 -3.53 10.08
N GLY A 485 -20.41 -2.88 8.98
CA GLY A 485 -21.24 -2.77 7.79
C GLY A 485 -20.46 -3.06 6.51
N GLN A 486 -21.07 -3.83 5.62
CA GLN A 486 -20.60 -4.05 4.25
C GLN A 486 -21.52 -3.32 3.27
N TRP A 487 -20.92 -2.54 2.37
CA TRP A 487 -21.63 -1.60 1.52
C TRP A 487 -21.14 -1.68 0.07
N ARG A 488 -22.03 -1.79 -0.91
CA ARG A 488 -21.69 -1.46 -2.29
C ARG A 488 -21.79 0.05 -2.49
N LEU A 489 -21.05 0.59 -3.43
CA LEU A 489 -21.09 2.01 -3.75
C LEU A 489 -21.75 2.21 -5.12
N LYS A 490 -22.92 2.86 -5.11
CA LYS A 490 -23.71 3.14 -6.30
C LYS A 490 -23.67 4.62 -6.63
N ILE A 491 -23.38 4.95 -7.87
CA ILE A 491 -23.51 6.29 -8.44
C ILE A 491 -24.87 6.36 -9.12
N GLN A 492 -25.61 7.44 -8.90
CA GLN A 492 -26.94 7.64 -9.48
C GLN A 492 -27.25 9.12 -9.70
N SER A 493 -28.21 9.41 -10.58
CA SER A 493 -28.69 10.78 -10.82
C SER A 493 -29.46 11.33 -9.63
N VAL A 494 -29.23 12.60 -9.28
CA VAL A 494 -30.00 13.29 -8.24
C VAL A 494 -31.27 13.88 -8.85
N ARG A 495 -32.45 13.44 -8.37
CA ARG A 495 -33.74 13.94 -8.88
C ARG A 495 -34.12 15.32 -8.36
N ASN A 496 -33.66 15.71 -7.16
CA ASN A 496 -34.04 16.95 -6.48
C ASN A 496 -32.81 17.66 -5.85
N GLY A 497 -31.83 18.07 -6.66
CA GLY A 497 -30.62 18.74 -6.14
C GLY A 497 -29.84 19.50 -7.21
N LYS A 498 -28.83 20.27 -6.78
CA LYS A 498 -27.94 21.03 -7.67
C LYS A 498 -26.84 20.17 -8.31
N ALA A 499 -26.53 19.02 -7.72
CA ALA A 499 -25.60 18.04 -8.27
C ALA A 499 -26.29 17.19 -9.34
N VAL A 500 -25.56 16.82 -10.39
CA VAL A 500 -26.08 15.94 -11.45
C VAL A 500 -26.12 14.48 -10.98
N ILE A 501 -25.16 14.06 -10.17
CA ILE A 501 -25.02 12.70 -9.66
C ILE A 501 -24.58 12.68 -8.18
N GLU A 502 -24.97 11.64 -7.45
CA GLU A 502 -24.58 11.36 -6.06
C GLU A 502 -23.99 9.94 -5.93
N CYS A 503 -23.16 9.71 -4.90
CA CYS A 503 -22.71 8.37 -4.50
C CYS A 503 -23.47 7.92 -3.25
N CYS A 504 -24.09 6.74 -3.31
CA CYS A 504 -24.89 6.14 -2.26
C CYS A 504 -24.24 4.85 -1.75
N LEU A 505 -24.41 4.57 -0.46
CA LEU A 505 -24.08 3.27 0.12
C LEU A 505 -25.28 2.33 -0.05
N VAL A 506 -25.08 1.18 -0.67
CA VAL A 506 -26.09 0.12 -0.76
C VAL A 506 -25.74 -0.94 0.28
N ALA A 507 -26.62 -1.15 1.25
CA ALA A 507 -26.39 -2.11 2.33
C ALA A 507 -26.28 -3.54 1.78
N VAL A 508 -25.27 -4.29 2.21
CA VAL A 508 -25.09 -5.72 1.89
C VAL A 508 -25.27 -6.56 3.16
N LYS A 509 -24.54 -6.19 4.21
CA LYS A 509 -24.61 -6.84 5.51
C LYS A 509 -24.37 -5.84 6.62
N LEU A 510 -25.28 -5.73 7.57
CA LEU A 510 -25.19 -4.80 8.70
C LEU A 510 -25.32 -5.55 10.02
N ASP A 511 -24.38 -5.30 10.94
CA ASP A 511 -24.46 -5.63 12.35
C ASP A 511 -24.57 -4.32 13.14
N ALA A 512 -25.69 -4.11 13.83
CA ALA A 512 -26.07 -2.81 14.38
C ALA A 512 -26.68 -2.90 15.78
N PHE A 513 -26.60 -1.79 16.51
CA PHE A 513 -27.26 -1.57 17.79
C PHE A 513 -28.38 -0.54 17.65
N SER A 514 -29.53 -0.78 18.28
CA SER A 514 -30.66 0.16 18.31
C SER A 514 -30.43 1.36 19.23
N SER A 515 -29.50 1.24 20.19
CA SER A 515 -29.22 2.28 21.17
C SER A 515 -27.86 2.10 21.84
N GLU A 516 -27.38 3.16 22.50
CA GLU A 516 -26.20 3.08 23.38
C GLU A 516 -26.37 2.05 24.51
N GLN A 517 -27.60 1.89 25.04
CA GLN A 517 -27.86 0.88 26.06
C GLN A 517 -27.64 -0.54 25.51
N ALA A 518 -28.17 -0.83 24.31
CA ALA A 518 -27.99 -2.13 23.67
C ALA A 518 -26.52 -2.41 23.32
N ARG A 519 -25.80 -1.40 22.84
CA ARG A 519 -24.34 -1.46 22.62
C ARG A 519 -23.59 -1.81 23.90
N ASN A 520 -23.86 -1.10 25.00
CA ASN A 520 -23.19 -1.33 26.27
C ASN A 520 -23.54 -2.70 26.87
N ALA A 521 -24.76 -3.20 26.66
CA ALA A 521 -25.19 -4.52 27.13
C ALA A 521 -24.42 -5.68 26.47
N GLN A 522 -23.89 -5.50 25.26
CA GLN A 522 -23.09 -6.52 24.57
C GLN A 522 -21.60 -6.50 24.93
N ARG A 523 -21.13 -5.52 25.73
CA ARG A 523 -19.71 -5.46 26.11
C ARG A 523 -19.41 -6.48 27.21
N SER A 524 -18.38 -7.30 26.99
CA SER A 524 -17.79 -8.12 28.04
C SER A 524 -16.83 -7.28 28.89
N PHE A 525 -16.73 -7.58 30.18
CA PHE A 525 -15.62 -7.08 31.00
C PHE A 525 -14.29 -7.70 30.51
N LEU A 526 -13.21 -6.94 30.60
CA LEU A 526 -11.86 -7.49 30.39
C LEU A 526 -11.59 -8.41 31.59
N GLY A 527 -11.50 -9.71 31.33
CA GLY A 527 -11.18 -10.74 32.31
C GLY A 527 -9.70 -10.77 32.64
#